data_AF-A0A1Z4KWF4-F1
#
_entry.id   AF-A0A1Z4KWF4-F1
#
_cell.length_a   1.000
_cell.length_b   1.000
_cell.length_c   1.000
_cell.angle_alpha   90.00
_cell.angle_beta   90.00
_cell.angle_gamma   90.00
#
_symmetry.space_group_name_H-M   'P 1'
#
loop_
_entity.id
_entity.type
_entity.pdbx_description
1 polymer ?
#
loop_
_entity_poly.entity_id
_entity_poly.type
_entity_poly.pdbx_seq_one_letter_code
_entity_poly.pdbx_strand_id
1 'polypeptide(L)' 'MEIVASWGEKAAQKTREEIAVNLLKKGMVVSEIAQITGLALERVIQLQTQIKQEN' A
#
# COMPACT_ATOMS: atom_id res chain seq x y z
N MET A 1 -15.02 14.17 -19.12
CA MET A 1 -13.64 13.62 -19.08
C MET A 1 -13.20 13.22 -17.67
N GLU A 2 -14.08 13.27 -16.66
CA GLU A 2 -13.70 13.06 -15.25
C GLU A 2 -13.65 11.58 -14.82
N ILE A 3 -14.32 10.67 -15.54
CA ILE A 3 -14.38 9.26 -15.14
C ILE A 3 -13.03 8.55 -15.37
N VAL A 4 -12.29 8.89 -16.43
CA VAL A 4 -11.08 8.15 -16.84
C VAL A 4 -9.90 8.41 -15.89
N ALA A 5 -9.78 9.62 -15.33
CA ALA A 5 -8.73 9.97 -14.37
C ALA A 5 -8.84 9.15 -13.08
N SER A 6 -10.08 8.96 -12.60
CA SER A 6 -10.37 8.21 -11.37
C SER A 6 -9.92 6.74 -11.41
N TRP A 7 -9.99 6.08 -12.57
CA TRP A 7 -9.50 4.70 -12.73
C TRP A 7 -7.97 4.62 -12.69
N GLY A 8 -7.29 5.60 -13.28
CA GLY A 8 -5.82 5.67 -13.28
C GLY A 8 -5.26 5.88 -11.87
N GLU A 9 -5.86 6.79 -11.11
CA GLU A 9 -5.47 7.04 -9.71
C GLU A 9 -5.75 5.82 -8.82
N LYS A 10 -6.89 5.15 -9.03
CA LYS A 10 -7.23 3.93 -8.29
C LYS A 10 -6.30 2.76 -8.62
N ALA A 11 -5.91 2.61 -9.89
CA ALA A 11 -4.94 1.61 -10.31
C ALA A 11 -3.55 1.88 -9.71
N ALA A 12 -3.08 3.12 -9.77
CA ALA A 12 -1.81 3.53 -9.19
C ALA A 12 -1.78 3.31 -7.66
N GLN A 13 -2.89 3.63 -6.97
CA GLN A 13 -3.03 3.37 -5.55
C GLN A 13 -2.93 1.87 -5.25
N LYS A 14 -3.65 1.02 -5.99
CA LYS A 14 -3.61 -0.43 -5.80
C LYS A 14 -2.21 -1.01 -6.01
N THR A 15 -1.49 -0.54 -7.03
CA THR A 15 -0.10 -0.97 -7.26
C THR A 15 0.81 -0.61 -6.09
N ARG A 16 0.69 0.60 -5.52
CA ARG A 16 1.46 1.01 -4.33
C ARG A 16 1.14 0.12 -3.12
N GLU A 17 -0.12 -0.26 -2.95
CA GLU A 17 -0.56 -1.16 -1.87
C GLU A 17 0.00 -2.58 -2.05
N GLU A 18 -0.01 -3.13 -3.27
CA GLU A 18 0.60 -4.43 -3.56
C GLU A 18 2.11 -4.45 -3.28
N ILE A 19 2.81 -3.37 -3.64
CA ILE A 19 4.23 -3.20 -3.31
C ILE A 19 4.41 -3.16 -1.78
N ALA A 20 3.60 -2.38 -1.07
CA ALA A 20 3.67 -2.29 0.39
C ALA A 20 3.45 -3.66 1.07
N VAL A 21 2.46 -4.43 0.62
CA VAL A 21 2.18 -5.79 1.12
C VAL A 21 3.39 -6.71 0.91
N ASN A 22 4.00 -6.67 -0.28
CA ASN A 22 5.19 -7.49 -0.56
C ASN A 22 6.39 -7.11 0.32
N LEU A 23 6.59 -5.82 0.59
CA LEU A 23 7.66 -5.35 1.47
C LEU A 23 7.40 -5.72 2.94
N LEU A 24 6.14 -5.63 3.39
CA LEU A 24 5.72 -6.06 4.73
C LEU A 24 5.97 -7.55 4.93
N LYS A 25 5.64 -8.38 3.94
CA LYS A 25 5.91 -9.84 3.95
C LYS A 25 7.41 -10.17 3.98
N LYS A 26 8.25 -9.28 3.47
CA LYS A 26 9.73 -9.39 3.55
C LYS A 26 10.31 -8.90 4.88
N GLY A 27 9.47 -8.42 5.81
CA GLY A 27 9.90 -7.96 7.13
C GLY A 27 10.46 -6.54 7.18
N MET A 28 10.24 -5.74 6.13
CA MET A 28 10.66 -4.32 6.13
C MET A 28 9.79 -3.50 7.10
N VAL A 29 10.38 -2.45 7.68
CA VAL A 29 9.67 -1.58 8.63
C VAL A 29 8.66 -0.66 7.93
N VAL A 30 7.55 -0.41 8.61
CA VAL A 30 6.40 0.35 8.11
C VAL A 30 6.77 1.76 7.64
N SER A 31 7.68 2.44 8.35
CA SER A 31 8.14 3.79 8.01
C SER A 31 8.91 3.85 6.70
N GLU A 32 9.80 2.89 6.44
CA GLU A 32 10.54 2.81 5.17
C GLU A 32 9.60 2.48 4.02
N ILE A 33 8.64 1.58 4.23
CA ILE A 33 7.64 1.22 3.22
C ILE A 33 6.79 2.42 2.84
N ALA A 34 6.37 3.25 3.80
CA ALA A 34 5.62 4.47 3.54
C ALA A 34 6.41 5.45 2.66
N GLN A 35 7.72 5.60 2.92
CA GLN A 35 8.60 6.44 2.10
C GLN A 35 8.78 5.89 0.67
N ILE A 36 8.98 4.57 0.53
CA ILE A 36 9.20 3.93 -0.78
C ILE A 36 7.93 3.96 -1.65
N THR A 37 6.78 3.68 -1.05
CA THR A 37 5.52 3.54 -1.78
C THR A 37 4.76 4.85 -1.93
N GLY A 38 5.14 5.90 -1.18
CA GLY A 38 4.41 7.16 -1.10
C GLY A 38 3.03 7.01 -0.46
N LEU A 39 2.77 5.90 0.24
CA LEU A 39 1.55 5.68 1.00
C LEU A 39 1.62 6.39 2.36
N ALA A 40 0.46 6.79 2.87
CA ALA A 40 0.35 7.24 4.25
C ALA A 40 0.76 6.12 5.23
N LEU A 41 1.46 6.50 6.30
CA LEU A 41 1.93 5.56 7.31
C LEU A 41 0.78 4.71 7.88
N GLU A 42 -0.36 5.35 8.17
CA GLU A 42 -1.58 4.69 8.65
C GLU A 42 -2.08 3.60 7.68
N ARG A 43 -1.97 3.84 6.37
CA ARG A 43 -2.38 2.86 5.37
C ARG A 43 -1.48 1.63 5.38
N VAL A 44 -0.17 1.83 5.53
CA VAL A 44 0.80 0.73 5.65
C VAL A 44 0.57 -0.07 6.93
N ILE A 45 0.22 0.58 8.05
CA ILE A 45 -0.15 -0.08 9.32
C ILE A 45 -1.42 -0.92 9.16
N GLN A 46 -2.44 -0.40 8.47
CA GLN A 46 -3.65 -1.15 8.16
C GLN A 46 -3.33 -2.40 7.33
N LEU A 47 -2.53 -2.26 6.27
CA LEU A 47 -2.10 -3.40 5.44
C LEU A 47 -1.33 -4.44 6.27
N GLN A 48 -0.45 -4.00 7.17
CA GLN A 48 0.27 -4.91 8.06
C GLN A 48 -0.68 -5.69 8.99
N THR A 49 -1.72 -5.02 9.49
CA THR A 49 -2.73 -5.63 10.37
C THR A 49 -3.56 -6.66 9.60
N GLN A 50 -3.97 -6.33 8.37
CA GLN A 50 -4.70 -7.25 7.49
C GLN A 50 -3.90 -8.52 7.20
N ILE A 51 -2.61 -8.38 6.85
CA ILE A 51 -1.71 -9.53 6.62
C ILE A 51 -1.60 -10.42 7.85
N LYS A 52 -1.57 -9.84 9.06
CA LYS A 52 -1.52 -10.59 10.32
C LYS A 52 -2.83 -11.29 10.67
N GLN A 53 -3.97 -10.84 10.14
CA GLN A 53 -5.28 -11.44 10.36
C GLN A 53 -5.62 -12.52 9.32
N GLU A 54 -5.01 -12.47 8.13
CA GLU A 54 -5.15 -13.49 7.08
C GLU A 54 -4.31 -14.76 7.32
N ASN A 55 -3.36 -14.72 8.28
CA ASN A 55 -2.57 -15.88 8.74
C ASN A 55 -3.07 -16.37 10.09
#